data_AF-A0A661CNC0-F1
#
_entry.id   AF-A0A661CNC0-F1
#
_cell.length_a   1.000
_cell.length_b   1.000
_cell.length_c   1.000
_cell.angle_alpha   90.00
_cell.angle_beta   90.00
_cell.angle_gamma   90.00
#
_symmetry.space_group_name_H-M   'P 1'
#
loop_
_entity.id
_entity.type
_entity.pdbx_description
1 polymer ?
#
loop_
_entity_poly.entity_id
_entity_poly.type
_entity_poly.pdbx_seq_one_letter_code
_entity_poly.pdbx_strand_id
1 'polypeptide(L)'
;MSNNNLILVSGEAVSGKSYCLHDLIDPTGVMYLNCESNKMLPFKGNFDEYNIVDPWQVHEAIVHAETMPHIHTIVIDSLTYLMDQFESQYVLNAS
;
A
#
# COMPACT_ATOMS: atom_id res chain seq x y z
N MET A 1 -15.71 -0.44 -14.54
CA MET A 1 -16.32 -1.37 -13.55
C MET A 1 -15.85 -0.93 -12.18
N SER A 2 -16.71 -0.93 -11.16
CA SER A 2 -16.29 -0.60 -9.79
C SER A 2 -15.69 -1.85 -9.14
N ASN A 3 -14.52 -1.74 -8.49
CA ASN A 3 -14.01 -2.80 -7.64
C ASN A 3 -14.80 -2.81 -6.33
N ASN A 4 -15.42 -3.95 -6.01
CA ASN A 4 -16.22 -4.10 -4.78
C ASN A 4 -15.47 -4.86 -3.68
N ASN A 5 -14.24 -5.29 -3.94
CA ASN A 5 -13.41 -6.07 -3.02
C ASN A 5 -12.43 -5.15 -2.31
N LEU A 6 -12.94 -4.31 -1.42
CA LEU A 6 -12.14 -3.41 -0.59
C LEU A 6 -12.13 -3.92 0.85
N ILE A 7 -10.93 -4.06 1.42
CA ILE A 7 -10.73 -4.55 2.80
C ILE A 7 -9.88 -3.53 3.54
N LEU A 8 -10.32 -3.14 4.73
CA LEU A 8 -9.53 -2.34 5.67
C LEU A 8 -9.05 -3.24 6.81
N VAL A 9 -7.74 -3.40 6.94
CA VAL A 9 -7.11 -4.05 8.09
C VAL A 9 -6.67 -2.98 9.07
N SER A 10 -7.30 -2.93 10.24
CA SER A 10 -7.01 -1.96 11.29
C SER A 10 -6.79 -2.64 12.64
N GLY A 11 -6.09 -1.96 13.54
CA GLY A 11 -5.70 -2.50 14.85
C GLY A 11 -4.55 -1.71 15.46
N GLU A 12 -4.31 -1.95 16.75
CA GLU A 12 -3.22 -1.33 17.51
C GLU A 12 -1.84 -1.58 16.88
N ALA A 13 -0.87 -0.74 17.21
CA ALA A 13 0.50 -0.96 16.77
C ALA A 13 1.00 -2.36 17.19
N VAL A 14 1.83 -3.00 16.36
CA VAL A 14 2.42 -4.32 16.65
C VAL A 14 1.40 -5.49 16.72
N SER A 15 0.12 -5.26 16.44
CA SER A 15 -0.92 -6.31 16.46
C SER A 15 -0.86 -7.31 15.29
N GLY A 16 0.21 -7.31 14.48
CA GLY A 16 0.38 -8.24 13.36
C GLY A 16 -0.37 -7.89 12.07
N LYS A 17 -0.79 -6.63 11.87
CA LYS A 17 -1.52 -6.19 10.66
C LYS A 17 -0.82 -6.58 9.37
N SER A 18 0.44 -6.18 9.16
CA SER A 18 1.16 -6.55 7.94
C SER A 18 1.38 -8.06 7.82
N TYR A 19 1.52 -8.78 8.96
CA TYR A 19 1.71 -10.23 8.96
C TYR A 19 0.48 -11.00 8.46
N CYS A 20 -0.74 -10.43 8.50
CA CYS A 20 -1.92 -11.10 7.96
C CYS A 20 -1.86 -11.32 6.44
N LEU A 21 -0.91 -10.67 5.75
CA LEU A 21 -0.66 -10.81 4.31
C LEU A 21 0.25 -12.01 3.98
N HIS A 22 0.85 -12.66 4.98
CA HIS A 22 1.84 -13.72 4.81
C HIS A 22 1.34 -14.88 3.92
N ASP A 23 0.07 -15.26 4.07
CA ASP A 23 -0.52 -16.42 3.40
C ASP A 23 -1.32 -16.06 2.14
N LEU A 24 -1.11 -14.87 1.57
CA LEU A 24 -1.72 -14.49 0.30
C LEU A 24 -1.29 -15.45 -0.82
N ILE A 25 -2.29 -15.96 -1.54
CA ILE A 25 -2.09 -16.85 -2.70
C ILE A 25 -1.60 -15.99 -3.88
N ASP A 26 -0.63 -16.52 -4.62
CA ASP A 26 0.00 -15.83 -5.76
C ASP A 26 0.56 -14.44 -5.37
N PRO A 27 1.60 -14.41 -4.51
CA PRO A 27 2.19 -13.16 -4.04
C PRO A 27 2.77 -12.30 -5.18
N THR A 28 3.16 -12.93 -6.30
CA THR A 28 3.73 -12.21 -7.43
C THR A 28 2.74 -11.30 -8.15
N GLY A 29 1.43 -11.48 -7.91
CA GLY A 29 0.38 -10.58 -8.39
C GLY A 29 -0.06 -9.52 -7.38
N VAL A 30 0.69 -9.35 -6.28
CA VAL A 30 0.44 -8.33 -5.26
C VAL A 30 1.36 -7.14 -5.49
N MET A 31 0.76 -5.97 -5.73
CA MET A 31 1.45 -4.69 -5.68
C MET A 31 1.41 -4.15 -4.25
N TYR A 32 2.57 -4.02 -3.61
CA TYR A 32 2.69 -3.54 -2.23
C TYR A 32 3.23 -2.11 -2.20
N LEU A 33 2.38 -1.17 -1.80
CA LEU A 33 2.67 0.26 -1.74
C LEU A 33 3.02 0.64 -0.29
N ASN A 34 4.32 0.72 0.00
CA ASN A 34 4.85 1.01 1.32
C ASN A 34 4.93 2.52 1.57
N CYS A 35 4.03 3.03 2.42
CA CYS A 35 4.02 4.42 2.88
C CYS A 35 4.80 4.60 4.19
N GLU A 36 5.20 3.52 4.88
CA GLU A 36 5.90 3.56 6.18
C GLU A 36 7.44 3.70 6.03
N SER A 37 7.92 4.59 5.16
CA SER A 37 9.36 4.94 5.05
C SER A 37 10.33 3.75 4.89
N ASN A 38 10.08 2.86 3.92
CA ASN A 38 10.90 1.68 3.63
C ASN A 38 10.95 0.62 4.75
N LYS A 39 10.00 0.64 5.69
CA LYS A 39 9.90 -0.41 6.70
C LYS A 39 9.66 -1.76 6.02
N MET A 40 10.50 -2.73 6.34
CA MET A 40 10.42 -4.06 5.75
C MET A 40 9.24 -4.85 6.29
N LEU A 41 8.63 -5.67 5.43
CA LEU A 41 7.68 -6.69 5.85
C LEU A 41 8.32 -7.67 6.86
N PRO A 42 7.56 -8.18 7.84
CA PRO A 42 8.07 -9.13 8.82
C PRO A 42 8.23 -10.56 8.26
N PHE A 43 8.10 -10.73 6.94
CA PHE A 43 8.22 -12.00 6.21
C PHE A 43 8.65 -11.74 4.77
N LYS A 44 8.97 -12.81 4.03
CA LYS A 44 9.29 -12.72 2.61
C LYS A 44 8.02 -12.71 1.79
N GLY A 45 7.63 -11.54 1.28
CA GLY A 45 6.39 -11.35 0.52
C GLY A 45 6.46 -11.86 -0.92
N ASN A 46 7.60 -11.73 -1.62
CA ASN A 46 7.69 -11.88 -3.08
C ASN A 46 6.65 -11.01 -3.83
N PHE A 47 6.33 -9.86 -3.23
CA PHE A 47 5.43 -8.86 -3.81
C PHE A 47 6.21 -7.95 -4.77
N ASP A 48 5.47 -7.24 -5.61
CA ASP A 48 6.02 -6.09 -6.33
C ASP A 48 5.99 -4.87 -5.38
N GLU A 49 7.11 -4.63 -4.70
CA GLU A 49 7.22 -3.68 -3.58
C GLU A 49 7.70 -2.30 -4.05
N TYR A 50 6.91 -1.26 -3.72
CA TYR A 50 7.20 0.13 -4.06
C TYR A 50 7.21 0.99 -2.80
N ASN A 51 8.26 1.80 -2.64
CA ASN A 51 8.35 2.77 -1.56
C ASN A 51 7.74 4.11 -2.00
N ILE A 52 6.70 4.53 -1.30
CA ILE A 52 5.94 5.73 -1.60
C ILE A 52 6.61 6.93 -0.93
N VAL A 53 7.07 7.87 -1.74
CA VAL A 53 7.71 9.12 -1.28
C VAL A 53 6.81 10.35 -1.47
N ASP A 54 5.86 10.25 -2.40
CA ASP A 54 4.81 11.23 -2.62
C ASP A 54 3.43 10.54 -2.55
N PRO A 55 2.47 11.06 -1.76
CA PRO A 55 1.18 10.41 -1.56
C PRO A 55 0.34 10.26 -2.84
N TRP A 56 0.57 11.07 -3.88
CA TRP A 56 -0.10 10.91 -5.18
C TRP A 56 0.36 9.67 -5.96
N GLN A 57 1.54 9.14 -5.66
CA GLN A 57 2.03 7.90 -6.29
C GLN A 57 1.10 6.72 -6.03
N VAL A 58 0.34 6.72 -4.93
CA VAL A 58 -0.69 5.70 -4.68
C VAL A 58 -1.81 5.78 -5.72
N HIS A 59 -2.26 6.98 -6.07
CA HIS A 59 -3.26 7.16 -7.13
C HIS A 59 -2.72 6.74 -8.49
N GLU A 60 -1.48 7.12 -8.81
CA GLU A 60 -0.80 6.72 -10.05
C GLU A 60 -0.65 5.20 -10.13
N ALA A 61 -0.24 4.55 -9.03
CA ALA A 61 -0.08 3.10 -8.95
C ALA A 61 -1.40 2.37 -9.16
N ILE A 62 -2.50 2.85 -8.60
CA ILE A 62 -3.84 2.27 -8.82
C ILE A 62 -4.21 2.29 -10.30
N VAL A 63 -3.96 3.40 -11.00
CA VAL A 63 -4.24 3.51 -12.44
C VAL A 63 -3.25 2.66 -13.25
N HIS A 64 -1.97 2.65 -12.86
CA HIS A 64 -0.94 1.91 -13.57
C HIS A 64 -1.13 0.39 -13.46
N ALA A 65 -1.63 -0.10 -12.32
CA ALA A 65 -1.96 -1.49 -12.10
C ALA A 65 -2.98 -2.03 -13.13
N GLU A 66 -3.88 -1.18 -13.66
CA GLU A 66 -4.81 -1.56 -14.72
C GLU A 66 -4.09 -1.95 -16.03
N THR A 67 -2.85 -1.50 -16.21
CA THR A 67 -2.00 -1.81 -17.36
C THR A 67 -1.08 -3.01 -17.13
N MET A 68 -1.09 -3.59 -15.92
CA MET A 68 -0.22 -4.68 -15.48
C MET A 68 -1.03 -5.96 -15.30
N PRO A 69 -1.13 -6.86 -16.31
CA PRO A 69 -2.05 -8.00 -16.28
C PRO A 69 -1.77 -9.03 -15.18
N HIS A 70 -0.60 -8.98 -14.56
CA HIS A 70 -0.22 -9.88 -13.47
C HIS A 70 -0.68 -9.37 -12.10
N ILE A 71 -1.00 -8.08 -11.97
CA ILE A 71 -1.43 -7.49 -10.70
C ILE A 71 -2.93 -7.76 -10.51
N HIS A 72 -3.26 -8.51 -9.45
CA HIS A 72 -4.64 -8.79 -9.05
C HIS A 72 -5.02 -8.14 -7.72
N THR A 73 -4.03 -7.78 -6.91
CA THR A 73 -4.23 -7.18 -5.57
C THR A 73 -3.29 -6.00 -5.37
N ILE A 74 -3.83 -4.91 -4.80
CA ILE A 74 -3.04 -3.75 -4.36
C ILE A 74 -3.16 -3.67 -2.83
N VAL A 75 -2.01 -3.56 -2.16
CA VAL A 75 -1.93 -3.34 -0.71
C VAL A 75 -1.32 -1.97 -0.47
N ILE A 76 -1.97 -1.17 0.39
CA ILE A 76 -1.48 0.13 0.85
C ILE A 76 -1.10 -0.02 2.34
N ASP A 77 0.20 0.01 2.65
CA ASP A 77 0.71 -0.14 4.02
C ASP A 77 1.56 1.07 4.42
N SER A 78 1.03 2.04 5.19
CA SER A 78 -0.33 2.10 5.73
C SER A 78 -1.03 3.42 5.41
N LEU A 79 -2.36 3.38 5.50
CA LEU A 79 -3.21 4.54 5.25
C LEU A 79 -2.88 5.71 6.20
N THR A 80 -2.48 5.43 7.44
CA THR A 80 -2.05 6.46 8.40
C THR A 80 -0.87 7.25 7.86
N TYR A 81 0.21 6.56 7.46
CA TYR A 81 1.38 7.24 6.92
C TYR A 81 1.11 7.93 5.58
N LEU A 82 0.23 7.37 4.75
CA LEU A 82 -0.22 8.06 3.53
C LEU A 82 -0.89 9.40 3.85
N MET A 83 -1.72 9.45 4.89
CA MET A 83 -2.37 10.69 5.33
C MET A 83 -1.35 11.66 5.94
N ASP A 84 -0.39 11.17 6.73
CA ASP A 84 0.70 12.00 7.28
C ASP A 84 1.53 12.65 6.15
N GLN A 85 1.76 11.92 5.05
CA GLN A 85 2.43 12.45 3.85
C GLN A 85 1.60 13.56 3.19
N PHE A 86 0.28 13.38 3.01
CA PHE A 86 -0.59 14.44 2.49
C PHE A 86 -0.57 15.68 3.38
N GLU A 87 -0.68 15.51 4.69
CA GLU A 87 -0.66 16.61 5.64
C GLU A 87 0.66 17.39 5.53
N SER A 88 1.79 16.69 5.64
CA SER A 88 3.13 17.27 5.62
C SER A 88 3.48 17.97 4.31
N GLN A 89 3.12 17.38 3.17
CA GLN A 89 3.57 17.85 1.86
C GLN A 89 2.58 18.84 1.22
N TYR A 90 1.27 18.62 1.36
CA TYR A 90 0.25 19.33 0.58
C TYR A 90 -0.70 20.18 1.42
N VAL A 91 -0.93 19.85 2.70
CA VAL A 91 -1.84 20.63 3.55
C VAL A 91 -1.09 21.73 4.29
N LEU A 92 -0.04 21.39 5.04
CA LEU A 92 0.71 22.36 5.84
C LEU A 92 1.48 23.38 4.99
N ASN A 93 1.83 23.01 3.75
CA ASN A 93 2.52 23.89 2.80
C ASN A 93 1.54 24.63 1.87
N ALA A 94 0.23 24.40 1.98
CA ALA A 94 -0.75 25.15 1.20
C ALA A 94 -0.77 26.61 1.67
N SER A 95 -0.43 27.51 0.77
CA SER A 95 -0.49 28.98 0.97
C SER A 95 -1.45 29.63 0.01
#